data_AF-A0A945U5Y2-F1
#
_entry.id   AF-A0A945U5Y2-F1
#
_cell.length_a   1.000
_cell.length_b   1.000
_cell.length_c   1.000
_cell.angle_alpha   90.00
_cell.angle_beta   90.00
_cell.angle_gamma   90.00
#
_symmetry.space_group_name_H-M   'P 1'
#
loop_
_entity.id
_entity.type
_entity.pdbx_description
1 polymer ?
#
loop_
_entity_poly.entity_id
_entity_poly.type
_entity_poly.pdbx_seq_one_letter_code
_entity_poly.pdbx_strand_id
1 'polypeptide(L)'
;GYAGSDDGFRIDISTDCGNTWDSIYGASGSDLQTVPYVGSAWYPTCGSWKKDTLNLSNFGLNGETIMIRFAAINDYGNRFFMDNVKVNGTNVLLIPAVNSENTKLIKIVDVLGRVVEKNRNTLLFYIYDDGSVEEKIFVE
;
A
#
# COMPACT_ATOMS: atom_id res chain seq x y z
N GLY A 1 -2.93 -31.75 -0.66
CA GLY A 1 -3.55 -31.49 -1.97
C GLY A 1 -3.53 -32.75 -2.80
N TYR A 2 -4.33 -32.82 -3.86
CA TYR A 2 -4.29 -33.97 -4.78
C TYR A 2 -3.01 -33.97 -5.63
N ALA A 3 -2.57 -35.13 -6.09
CA ALA A 3 -1.45 -35.22 -7.02
C ALA A 3 -1.92 -34.85 -8.43
N GLY A 4 -1.11 -34.05 -9.15
CA GLY A 4 -1.45 -33.58 -10.50
C GLY A 4 -2.35 -32.34 -10.55
N SER A 5 -2.58 -31.66 -9.42
CA SER A 5 -3.19 -30.34 -9.34
C SER A 5 -2.18 -29.23 -9.63
N ASP A 6 -2.58 -28.21 -10.39
CA ASP A 6 -1.77 -27.03 -10.67
C ASP A 6 -2.43 -25.78 -10.09
N ASP A 7 -2.40 -25.66 -8.75
CA ASP A 7 -2.78 -24.39 -8.10
C ASP A 7 -1.96 -23.25 -8.71
N GLY A 8 -2.62 -22.10 -8.86
CA GLY A 8 -2.07 -20.93 -9.54
C GLY A 8 -2.03 -19.70 -8.66
N PHE A 9 -1.30 -18.71 -9.16
CA PHE A 9 -1.23 -17.38 -8.59
C PHE A 9 -1.19 -16.36 -9.71
N ARG A 10 -1.96 -15.30 -9.56
CA ARG A 10 -2.08 -14.22 -10.53
C ARG A 10 -2.01 -12.87 -9.83
N ILE A 11 -1.37 -11.91 -10.50
CA ILE A 11 -1.38 -10.51 -10.08
C ILE A 11 -2.12 -9.72 -11.16
N ASP A 12 -3.14 -8.98 -10.73
CA ASP A 12 -3.91 -8.09 -11.57
C ASP A 12 -3.71 -6.64 -11.12
N ILE A 13 -3.84 -5.71 -12.07
CA ILE A 13 -3.86 -4.27 -11.82
C ILE A 13 -5.17 -3.65 -12.35
N SER A 14 -5.57 -2.55 -11.73
CA SER A 14 -6.67 -1.71 -12.22
C SER A 14 -6.28 -0.25 -12.12
N THR A 15 -6.55 0.52 -13.17
CA THR A 15 -6.36 1.98 -13.25
C THR A 15 -7.68 2.75 -13.15
N ASP A 16 -8.80 2.04 -13.01
CA ASP A 16 -10.15 2.60 -13.06
C ASP A 16 -10.96 2.29 -11.77
N CYS A 17 -10.26 2.24 -10.64
CA CYS A 17 -10.84 1.96 -9.32
C CYS A 17 -11.54 0.59 -9.21
N GLY A 18 -11.08 -0.39 -9.98
CA GLY A 18 -11.50 -1.79 -9.91
C GLY A 18 -12.65 -2.17 -10.82
N ASN A 19 -13.03 -1.32 -11.78
CA ASN A 19 -14.06 -1.62 -12.78
C ASN A 19 -13.53 -2.64 -13.81
N THR A 20 -12.29 -2.45 -14.28
CA THR A 20 -11.57 -3.38 -15.13
C THR A 20 -10.26 -3.80 -14.48
N TRP A 21 -9.77 -4.98 -14.87
CA TRP A 21 -8.58 -5.60 -14.29
C TRP A 21 -7.75 -6.26 -15.38
N ASP A 22 -6.48 -5.88 -15.47
CA ASP A 22 -5.51 -6.47 -16.37
C ASP A 22 -4.56 -7.40 -15.61
N SER A 23 -4.41 -8.63 -16.09
CA SER A 23 -3.47 -9.59 -15.50
C SER A 23 -2.05 -9.33 -16.00
N ILE A 24 -1.14 -9.04 -15.07
CA ILE A 24 0.25 -8.67 -15.38
C ILE A 24 1.27 -9.75 -14.99
N TYR A 25 0.83 -10.76 -14.26
CA TYR A 25 1.65 -11.92 -13.88
C TYR A 25 0.75 -13.13 -13.66
N GLY A 26 1.25 -14.31 -14.04
CA GLY A 26 0.64 -15.60 -13.73
C GLY A 26 1.70 -16.68 -13.62
N ALA A 27 1.56 -17.56 -12.63
CA ALA A 27 2.36 -18.77 -12.47
C ALA A 27 1.48 -19.88 -11.87
N SER A 28 1.83 -21.14 -12.10
CA SER A 28 1.06 -22.29 -11.61
C SER A 28 1.94 -23.52 -11.41
N GLY A 29 1.44 -24.49 -10.65
CA GLY A 29 2.08 -25.79 -10.49
C GLY A 29 3.52 -25.68 -10.00
N SER A 30 4.46 -26.31 -10.71
CA SER A 30 5.87 -26.35 -10.33
C SER A 30 6.55 -24.98 -10.26
N ASP A 31 6.05 -23.97 -10.97
CA ASP A 31 6.64 -22.62 -10.97
C ASP A 31 6.44 -21.92 -9.61
N LEU A 32 5.38 -22.28 -8.89
CA LEU A 32 5.07 -21.79 -7.55
C LEU A 32 5.57 -22.71 -6.42
N GLN A 33 5.97 -23.93 -6.76
CA GLN A 33 6.33 -24.96 -5.79
C GLN A 33 7.71 -24.69 -5.16
N THR A 34 7.76 -24.50 -3.84
CA THR A 34 9.02 -24.28 -3.10
C THR A 34 9.55 -25.53 -2.39
N VAL A 35 8.73 -26.57 -2.28
CA VAL A 35 9.07 -27.86 -1.67
C VAL A 35 8.43 -29.00 -2.47
N PRO A 36 8.98 -30.23 -2.44
CA PRO A 36 8.35 -31.39 -3.10
C PRO A 36 6.90 -31.62 -2.68
N TYR A 37 6.16 -32.38 -3.49
CA TYR A 37 4.74 -32.63 -3.26
C TYR A 37 4.47 -33.22 -1.86
N VAL A 38 3.46 -32.68 -1.19
CA VAL A 38 2.98 -33.15 0.12
C VAL A 38 1.48 -33.45 0.01
N GLY A 39 1.10 -34.71 0.25
CA GLY A 39 -0.29 -35.16 0.17
C GLY A 39 -1.18 -34.63 1.29
N SER A 40 -0.61 -34.37 2.46
CA SER A 40 -1.30 -33.78 3.61
C SER A 40 -1.31 -32.24 3.57
N ALA A 41 -2.08 -31.65 4.49
CA ALA A 41 -2.07 -30.22 4.77
C ALA A 41 -0.65 -29.74 5.12
N TRP A 42 -0.10 -28.82 4.32
CA TRP A 42 1.25 -28.28 4.51
C TRP A 42 1.21 -26.84 5.06
N TYR A 43 2.31 -26.45 5.73
CA TYR A 43 2.57 -25.12 6.26
C TYR A 43 4.07 -24.78 6.10
N PRO A 44 4.41 -23.51 5.86
CA PRO A 44 5.80 -23.09 5.62
C PRO A 44 6.68 -23.22 6.86
N THR A 45 7.92 -23.66 6.64
CA THR A 45 9.02 -23.65 7.62
C THR A 45 10.11 -22.68 7.20
N CYS A 46 11.05 -22.38 8.11
CA CYS A 46 12.27 -21.65 7.76
C CYS A 46 12.97 -22.37 6.58
N GLY A 47 13.31 -21.62 5.53
CA GLY A 47 13.94 -22.14 4.31
C GLY A 47 12.98 -22.57 3.19
N SER A 48 11.66 -22.68 3.45
CA SER A 48 10.67 -22.99 2.39
C SER A 48 10.13 -21.76 1.66
N TRP A 49 10.49 -20.56 2.13
CA TRP A 49 10.08 -19.29 1.51
C TRP A 49 11.00 -18.95 0.34
N LYS A 50 10.39 -18.58 -0.79
CA LYS A 50 11.08 -18.03 -1.95
C LYS A 50 10.63 -16.59 -2.17
N LYS A 51 11.59 -15.70 -2.42
CA LYS A 51 11.31 -14.30 -2.75
C LYS A 51 11.04 -14.17 -4.26
N ASP A 52 10.03 -13.40 -4.62
CA ASP A 52 9.77 -12.98 -6.00
C ASP A 52 9.71 -11.44 -6.09
N THR A 53 9.87 -10.89 -7.31
CA THR A 53 9.86 -9.44 -7.57
C THR A 53 9.37 -9.17 -8.99
N LEU A 54 8.39 -8.29 -9.13
CA LEU A 54 7.86 -7.84 -10.41
C LEU A 54 8.13 -6.33 -10.60
N ASN A 55 8.77 -5.96 -11.71
CA ASN A 55 9.00 -4.57 -12.04
C ASN A 55 7.77 -3.98 -12.76
N LEU A 56 7.09 -3.04 -12.08
CA LEU A 56 5.87 -2.43 -12.62
C LEU A 56 6.12 -1.34 -13.68
N SER A 57 7.35 -0.82 -13.78
CA SER A 57 7.67 0.25 -14.74
C SER A 57 7.48 -0.17 -16.21
N ASN A 58 7.53 -1.48 -16.48
CA ASN A 58 7.31 -2.04 -17.81
C ASN A 58 5.86 -1.89 -18.30
N PHE A 59 4.91 -1.57 -17.41
CA PHE A 59 3.49 -1.42 -17.76
C PHE A 59 3.07 0.03 -18.00
N GLY A 60 4.00 1.00 -17.96
CA GLY A 60 3.72 2.39 -18.34
C GLY A 60 2.84 3.18 -17.35
N LEU A 61 2.72 2.72 -16.10
CA LEU A 61 1.80 3.27 -15.08
C LEU A 61 2.35 4.53 -14.37
N ASN A 62 3.16 5.34 -15.05
CA ASN A 62 3.85 6.47 -14.42
C ASN A 62 2.87 7.61 -14.13
N GLY A 63 2.68 7.93 -12.85
CA GLY A 63 1.76 8.99 -12.40
C GLY A 63 0.30 8.55 -12.27
N GLU A 64 0.01 7.27 -12.50
CA GLU A 64 -1.33 6.71 -12.35
C GLU A 64 -1.58 6.24 -10.92
N THR A 65 -2.84 6.33 -10.48
CA THR A 65 -3.29 5.65 -9.27
C THR A 65 -3.74 4.25 -9.64
N ILE A 66 -3.15 3.23 -9.03
CA ILE A 66 -3.44 1.83 -9.36
C ILE A 66 -3.92 1.04 -8.14
N MET A 67 -4.80 0.08 -8.38
CA MET A 67 -5.11 -0.99 -7.44
C MET A 67 -4.40 -2.26 -7.87
N ILE A 68 -3.85 -3.01 -6.91
CA ILE A 68 -3.20 -4.30 -7.16
C ILE A 68 -4.03 -5.39 -6.48
N ARG A 69 -4.32 -6.47 -7.21
CA ARG A 69 -5.02 -7.64 -6.69
C ARG A 69 -4.13 -8.88 -6.82
N PHE A 70 -4.02 -9.60 -5.72
CA PHE A 70 -3.37 -10.90 -5.64
C PHE A 70 -4.44 -11.99 -5.61
N ALA A 71 -4.42 -12.90 -6.57
CA ALA A 71 -5.41 -13.96 -6.70
C ALA A 71 -4.72 -15.33 -6.62
N ALA A 72 -5.06 -16.11 -5.60
CA ALA A 72 -4.75 -17.53 -5.57
C ALA A 72 -5.83 -18.28 -6.38
N ILE A 73 -5.38 -19.14 -7.29
CA ILE A 73 -6.24 -19.96 -8.15
C ILE A 73 -6.19 -21.37 -7.59
N ASN A 74 -7.35 -21.88 -7.19
CA ASN A 74 -7.44 -23.22 -6.63
C ASN A 74 -7.67 -24.25 -7.74
N ASP A 75 -6.87 -25.29 -7.73
CA ASP A 75 -7.03 -26.49 -8.55
C ASP A 75 -6.95 -27.75 -7.66
N TYR A 76 -7.50 -27.67 -6.45
CA TYR A 76 -7.50 -28.75 -5.45
C TYR A 76 -6.12 -29.20 -4.95
N GLY A 77 -5.08 -28.35 -5.09
CA GLY A 77 -3.75 -28.63 -4.59
C GLY A 77 -3.57 -28.32 -3.09
N ASN A 78 -2.40 -27.84 -2.70
CA ASN A 78 -2.10 -27.56 -1.29
C ASN A 78 -2.41 -26.10 -0.94
N ARG A 79 -2.07 -25.67 0.27
CA ARG A 79 -2.32 -24.30 0.69
C ARG A 79 -1.28 -23.35 0.10
N PHE A 80 -1.75 -22.22 -0.40
CA PHE A 80 -0.92 -21.11 -0.84
C PHE A 80 -0.63 -20.15 0.33
N PHE A 81 0.63 -19.72 0.46
CA PHE A 81 1.07 -18.76 1.48
C PHE A 81 1.89 -17.65 0.82
N MET A 82 1.66 -16.41 1.24
CA MET A 82 2.40 -15.24 0.79
C MET A 82 2.58 -14.29 1.98
N ASP A 83 3.76 -13.71 2.11
CA ASP A 83 4.08 -12.79 3.20
C ASP A 83 5.11 -11.74 2.73
N ASN A 84 5.26 -10.66 3.51
CA ASN A 84 6.21 -9.57 3.29
C ASN A 84 6.04 -8.87 1.93
N VAL A 85 4.78 -8.70 1.50
CA VAL A 85 4.45 -7.95 0.28
C VAL A 85 4.90 -6.50 0.44
N LYS A 86 5.78 -6.06 -0.46
CA LYS A 86 6.28 -4.69 -0.51
C LYS A 86 6.13 -4.12 -1.91
N VAL A 87 5.48 -2.97 -2.01
CA VAL A 87 5.38 -2.17 -3.24
C VAL A 87 6.33 -0.99 -3.10
N ASN A 88 7.29 -0.88 -4.01
CA ASN A 88 8.19 0.26 -4.08
C ASN A 88 7.73 1.17 -5.22
N GLY A 89 7.55 2.46 -4.93
CA GLY A 89 7.25 3.49 -5.92
C GLY A 89 7.53 4.86 -5.33
N THR A 90 7.69 5.86 -6.19
CA THR A 90 7.72 7.25 -5.73
C THR A 90 6.28 7.64 -5.39
N ASN A 91 6.02 7.93 -4.11
CA ASN A 91 4.71 8.43 -3.69
C ASN A 91 4.58 9.85 -4.25
N VAL A 92 3.91 10.01 -5.39
CA VAL A 92 3.59 11.33 -5.93
C VAL A 92 2.37 11.83 -5.17
N LEU A 93 2.60 12.30 -3.94
CA LEU A 93 1.65 13.20 -3.32
C LEU A 93 1.63 14.45 -4.22
N LEU A 94 0.62 14.56 -5.08
CA LEU A 94 0.29 15.81 -5.78
C LEU A 94 -0.29 16.82 -4.77
N ILE A 95 0.43 17.07 -3.67
CA ILE A 95 0.37 18.40 -3.09
C ILE A 95 1.36 19.16 -3.97
N PRO A 96 0.93 20.03 -4.90
CA PRO A 96 1.86 21.06 -5.33
C PRO A 96 2.36 21.67 -4.03
N ALA A 97 3.67 21.72 -3.82
CA ALA A 97 4.22 22.59 -2.80
C ALA A 97 3.65 23.97 -3.14
N VAL A 98 2.61 24.37 -2.40
CA VAL A 98 2.17 25.76 -2.42
C VAL A 98 3.42 26.47 -1.92
N ASN A 99 4.12 27.11 -2.83
CA ASN A 99 5.16 28.07 -2.50
C ASN A 99 4.44 29.18 -1.74
N SER A 100 4.24 28.94 -0.45
CA SER A 100 3.56 29.87 0.44
C SER A 100 4.57 30.91 0.85
N GLU A 101 4.77 31.88 -0.03
CA GLU A 101 5.35 33.15 0.39
C GLU A 101 4.28 34.12 0.91
N ASN A 102 3.00 33.71 0.95
CA ASN A 102 1.88 34.58 1.30
C ASN A 102 0.70 33.89 2.04
N THR A 103 0.89 32.77 2.73
CA THR A 103 -0.21 32.25 3.60
C THR A 103 -0.54 33.23 4.70
N LYS A 104 -1.82 33.58 4.80
CA LYS A 104 -2.35 34.45 5.84
C LYS A 104 -2.88 33.59 6.98
N LEU A 105 -2.44 33.88 8.20
CA LEU A 105 -3.01 33.27 9.40
C LEU A 105 -4.48 33.69 9.54
N ILE A 106 -5.40 32.71 9.57
CA ILE A 106 -6.82 32.96 9.80
C ILE A 106 -7.13 32.93 11.30
N LYS A 107 -6.75 31.85 11.98
CA LYS A 107 -7.11 31.63 13.39
C LYS A 107 -6.12 30.72 14.10
N ILE A 108 -6.03 30.90 15.41
CA ILE A 108 -5.34 30.00 16.32
C ILE A 108 -6.40 29.38 17.22
N VAL A 109 -6.44 28.05 17.28
CA VAL A 109 -7.39 27.31 18.12
C VAL A 109 -6.69 26.29 19.01
N ASP A 110 -7.30 25.93 20.14
CA ASP A 110 -6.86 24.80 20.96
C ASP A 110 -7.43 23.45 20.47
N VAL A 111 -7.08 22.36 21.15
CA VAL A 111 -7.59 20.99 20.87
C VAL A 111 -9.11 20.85 20.96
N LEU A 112 -9.80 21.81 21.59
CA LEU A 112 -11.26 21.84 21.69
C LEU A 112 -11.88 22.79 20.64
N GLY A 113 -11.09 23.36 19.74
CA GLY A 113 -11.54 24.25 18.67
C GLY A 113 -11.84 25.69 19.14
N ARG A 114 -11.44 26.08 20.35
CA ARG A 114 -11.67 27.43 20.89
C ARG A 114 -10.59 28.39 20.39
N VAL A 115 -10.98 29.59 19.98
CA VAL A 115 -10.04 30.63 19.52
C VAL A 115 -9.21 31.16 20.69
N VAL A 116 -7.90 31.20 20.54
CA VAL A 116 -6.94 31.58 21.59
C VAL A 116 -5.83 32.48 21.02
N GLU A 117 -5.34 33.46 21.79
CA GLU A 117 -4.31 34.39 21.28
C GLU A 117 -2.90 33.77 21.29
N LYS A 118 -2.48 33.18 22.42
CA LYS A 118 -1.29 32.32 22.60
C LYS A 118 -1.24 31.88 24.05
N ASN A 119 -1.23 30.57 24.32
CA ASN A 119 -1.05 30.04 25.68
C ASN A 119 0.16 29.11 25.75
N ARG A 120 0.90 29.19 26.86
CA ARG A 120 1.95 28.22 27.19
C ARG A 120 1.31 26.94 27.71
N ASN A 121 2.01 25.83 27.57
CA ASN A 121 1.61 24.48 27.98
C ASN A 121 0.29 23.97 27.37
N THR A 122 -0.11 24.53 26.22
CA THR A 122 -1.29 24.11 25.45
C THR A 122 -0.87 23.86 24.00
N LEU A 123 -1.36 22.76 23.41
CA LEU A 123 -1.22 22.52 21.98
C LEU A 123 -2.15 23.47 21.20
N LEU A 124 -1.56 24.20 20.26
CA LEU A 124 -2.23 25.20 19.43
C LEU A 124 -2.19 24.80 17.95
N PHE A 125 -3.30 24.96 17.26
CA PHE A 125 -3.42 24.78 15.81
C PHE A 125 -3.53 26.14 15.14
N TYR A 126 -2.56 26.48 14.30
CA TYR A 126 -2.53 27.66 13.45
C TYR A 126 -3.15 27.28 12.11
N ILE A 127 -4.29 27.88 11.77
CA ILE A 127 -5.05 27.57 10.57
C ILE A 127 -4.86 28.71 9.57
N TYR A 128 -4.42 28.38 8.36
CA TYR A 128 -4.12 29.32 7.30
C TYR A 128 -5.20 29.33 6.21
N ASP A 129 -5.18 30.36 5.37
CA ASP A 129 -6.14 30.56 4.29
C ASP A 129 -6.01 29.60 3.10
N ASP A 130 -4.84 28.98 2.94
CA ASP A 130 -4.61 27.89 1.99
C ASP A 130 -5.11 26.52 2.48
N GLY A 131 -5.69 26.46 3.69
CA GLY A 131 -6.17 25.23 4.32
C GLY A 131 -5.08 24.41 5.02
N SER A 132 -3.83 24.87 5.03
CA SER A 132 -2.78 24.25 5.84
C SER A 132 -2.99 24.50 7.33
N VAL A 133 -2.46 23.59 8.16
CA VAL A 133 -2.51 23.67 9.62
C VAL A 133 -1.11 23.43 10.18
N GLU A 134 -0.65 24.33 11.05
CA GLU A 134 0.62 24.19 11.77
C GLU A 134 0.36 23.97 13.28
N GLU A 135 0.98 22.94 13.84
CA GLU A 135 0.85 22.58 15.26
C GLU A 135 2.00 23.16 16.08
N LYS A 136 1.70 23.89 17.16
CA LYS A 136 2.70 24.46 18.07
C LYS A 136 2.36 24.22 19.53
N ILE A 137 3.37 23.88 20.32
CA ILE A 137 3.31 23.91 21.77
C ILE A 137 4.42 24.81 22.30
N PHE A 138 4.06 25.74 23.19
CA PHE A 138 5.03 26.58 23.88
C PHE A 138 5.16 26.08 25.30
N VAL A 139 6.26 25.39 25.61
CA VAL A 139 6.55 24.94 26.97
C VAL A 139 7.27 26.05 27.74
N GLU A 140 7.08 26.12 29.05
CA GLU A 140 7.88 26.98 29.94
C GLU A 140 9.33 26.51 30.08
#